data_AF-A0A1V4DWU9-F1
#
_entry.id   AF-A0A1V4DWU9-F1
#
_cell.length_a   1.000
_cell.length_b   1.000
_cell.length_c   1.000
_cell.angle_alpha   90.00
_cell.angle_beta   90.00
_cell.angle_gamma   90.00
#
_symmetry.space_group_name_H-M   'P 1'
#
loop_
_entity.id
_entity.type
_entity.pdbx_description
1 polymer ?
#
loop_
_entity_poly.entity_id
_entity_poly.type
_entity_poly.pdbx_seq_one_letter_code
_entity_poly.pdbx_strand_id
1 'polypeptide(L)'
;MKAVVLSVLVVLVAPVLQVAVVNGLSLPGGGPDVVLVGVIALAPRLRPGAGAFLGFAAGLAADIAPPADHTIGRLALVLCLVAWVCARVTADGTA
;
A
#
# COMPACT_ATOMS: atom_id res chain seq x y z
N MET A 1 17.92 -0.29 -6.83
CA MET A 1 17.30 -1.44 -7.52
C MET A 1 16.39 -2.25 -6.59
N LYS A 2 16.88 -2.78 -5.45
CA LYS A 2 16.07 -3.59 -4.52
C LYS A 2 14.73 -2.97 -4.10
N ALA A 3 14.74 -1.69 -3.68
CA ALA A 3 13.51 -0.99 -3.27
C ALA A 3 12.49 -0.84 -4.42
N VAL A 4 12.95 -0.61 -5.65
CA VAL A 4 12.07 -0.50 -6.83
C VAL A 4 11.41 -1.84 -7.13
N VAL A 5 12.16 -2.94 -7.07
CA VAL A 5 11.59 -4.29 -7.26
C VAL A 5 10.54 -4.59 -6.19
N LEU A 6 10.83 -4.27 -4.92
CA LEU A 6 9.87 -4.43 -3.83
C LEU A 6 8.64 -3.54 -4.02
N SER A 7 8.80 -2.30 -4.50
CA SER A 7 7.69 -1.40 -4.81
C SER A 7 6.76 -1.99 -5.86
N VAL A 8 7.31 -2.51 -6.96
CA VAL A 8 6.53 -3.16 -8.02
C VAL A 8 5.82 -4.39 -7.47
N LEU A 9 6.50 -5.19 -6.65
CA LEU A 9 5.92 -6.38 -6.03
C LEU A 9 4.74 -6.00 -5.11
N VAL A 10 4.90 -4.96 -4.28
CA VAL A 10 3.82 -4.48 -3.40
C VAL A 10 2.61 -4.02 -4.23
N VAL A 11 2.83 -3.27 -5.30
CA VAL A 11 1.73 -2.75 -6.14
C VAL A 11 0.96 -3.88 -6.85
N LEU A 12 1.66 -4.90 -7.34
CA LEU A 12 1.04 -5.94 -8.17
C LEU A 12 0.59 -7.17 -7.38
N VAL A 13 1.37 -7.61 -6.39
CA VAL A 13 1.16 -8.91 -5.71
C VAL A 13 0.35 -8.75 -4.43
N ALA A 14 0.52 -7.65 -3.69
CA ALA A 14 -0.21 -7.47 -2.43
C ALA A 14 -1.73 -7.44 -2.62
N PRO A 15 -2.30 -6.73 -3.62
CA PRO A 15 -3.75 -6.75 -3.86
C PRO A 15 -4.24 -8.15 -4.25
N VAL A 16 -3.47 -8.88 -5.06
CA VAL A 16 -3.81 -10.26 -5.45
C VAL A 16 -3.83 -11.17 -4.22
N LEU A 17 -2.86 -11.05 -3.33
CA LEU A 17 -2.81 -11.84 -2.09
C LEU A 17 -3.97 -11.48 -1.15
N GLN A 18 -4.32 -10.19 -1.06
CA GLN A 18 -5.46 -9.71 -0.27
C GLN A 18 -6.75 -10.39 -0.73
N VAL A 19 -6.99 -10.38 -2.04
CA VAL A 19 -8.23 -10.91 -2.63
C VAL A 19 -8.25 -12.44 -2.62
N ALA A 20 -7.15 -13.08 -2.99
CA ALA A 20 -7.10 -14.53 -3.13
C ALA A 20 -7.00 -15.29 -1.80
N VAL A 21 -6.32 -14.70 -0.80
CA VAL A 21 -6.03 -15.37 0.47
C VAL A 21 -6.83 -14.75 1.61
N VAL A 22 -6.64 -13.46 1.87
CA VAL A 22 -7.17 -12.82 3.08
C VAL A 22 -8.70 -12.76 3.06
N ASN A 23 -9.28 -12.33 1.94
CA ASN A 23 -10.73 -12.30 1.77
C ASN A 23 -11.35 -13.72 1.78
N GLY A 24 -10.56 -14.75 1.47
CA GLY A 24 -10.99 -16.16 1.52
C GLY A 24 -10.97 -16.79 2.91
N LEU A 25 -10.22 -16.23 3.86
CA LEU A 25 -10.05 -16.80 5.21
C LEU A 25 -11.22 -16.50 6.17
N SER A 26 -12.22 -15.73 5.74
CA SER A 26 -13.43 -15.35 6.52
C SER A 26 -13.13 -15.04 7.98
N LEU A 27 -12.10 -14.20 8.22
CA LEU A 27 -11.67 -13.84 9.57
C LEU A 27 -12.76 -13.02 10.28
N PRO A 28 -13.08 -13.34 11.56
CA PRO A 28 -14.05 -12.57 12.33
C PRO A 28 -13.53 -11.14 12.55
N GLY A 29 -14.28 -10.14 12.05
CA GLY A 29 -13.92 -8.72 12.18
C GLY A 29 -13.21 -8.10 10.96
N GLY A 30 -12.97 -8.86 9.89
CA GLY A 30 -12.24 -8.41 8.70
C GLY A 30 -10.74 -8.71 8.77
N GLY A 31 -10.16 -9.16 7.66
CA GLY A 31 -8.74 -9.52 7.59
C GLY A 31 -7.81 -8.29 7.48
N PRO A 32 -6.52 -8.44 7.84
CA PRO A 32 -5.54 -7.36 7.71
C PRO A 32 -5.36 -6.94 6.25
N ASP A 33 -5.14 -5.66 5.99
CA ASP A 33 -4.85 -5.15 4.65
C ASP A 33 -3.35 -5.34 4.32
N VAL A 34 -3.05 -6.35 3.50
CA VAL A 34 -1.69 -6.69 3.06
C VAL A 34 -1.08 -5.60 2.19
N VAL A 35 -1.89 -4.84 1.45
CA VAL A 35 -1.43 -3.70 0.64
C VAL A 35 -0.93 -2.60 1.57
N LEU A 36 -1.73 -2.25 2.58
CA LEU A 36 -1.36 -1.26 3.59
C LEU A 36 -0.07 -1.66 4.33
N VAL A 37 0.02 -2.92 4.78
CA VAL A 37 1.21 -3.43 5.48
C VAL A 37 2.45 -3.35 4.60
N GLY A 38 2.35 -3.75 3.32
CA GLY A 38 3.46 -3.67 2.37
C GLY A 38 3.92 -2.24 2.11
N VAL A 39 2.96 -1.31 1.96
CA VAL A 39 3.24 0.13 1.75
C VAL A 39 3.94 0.72 2.96
N ILE A 40 3.44 0.50 4.18
CA ILE A 40 4.03 1.04 5.42
C ILE A 40 5.43 0.45 5.66
N ALA A 41 5.64 -0.83 5.38
CA ALA A 41 6.95 -1.45 5.56
C ALA A 41 8.02 -0.95 4.56
N LEU A 42 7.61 -0.48 3.39
CA LEU A 42 8.52 -0.03 2.34
C LEU A 42 8.71 1.48 2.30
N ALA A 43 7.70 2.27 2.66
CA ALA A 43 7.72 3.73 2.64
C ALA A 43 8.94 4.36 3.36
N PRO A 44 9.39 3.90 4.54
CA PRO A 44 10.56 4.43 5.23
C PRO A 44 11.87 4.33 4.44
N ARG A 45 11.94 3.44 3.43
CA ARG A 45 13.13 3.27 2.58
C ARG A 45 13.15 4.22 1.38
N LEU A 46 12.11 5.02 1.21
CA LEU A 46 11.89 5.87 0.05
C LEU A 46 11.91 7.35 0.46
N ARG A 47 12.27 8.22 -0.50
CA ARG A 47 12.07 9.67 -0.33
C ARG A 47 10.57 9.96 -0.22
N PRO A 48 10.12 11.00 0.50
CA PRO A 48 8.71 11.30 0.70
C PRO A 48 7.85 11.30 -0.57
N GLY A 49 8.32 11.92 -1.66
CA GLY A 49 7.60 11.93 -2.94
C GLY A 49 7.51 10.55 -3.60
N ALA A 50 8.54 9.72 -3.48
CA ALA A 50 8.52 8.35 -3.99
C ALA A 50 7.64 7.43 -3.12
N GLY A 51 7.61 7.65 -1.80
CA GLY A 51 6.68 6.99 -0.88
C GLY A 51 5.22 7.32 -1.22
N ALA A 52 4.91 8.60 -1.43
CA ALA A 52 3.59 9.05 -1.86
C ALA A 52 3.14 8.35 -3.16
N PHE A 53 4.01 8.31 -4.17
CA PHE A 53 3.72 7.64 -5.44
C PHE A 53 3.51 6.13 -5.28
N LEU A 54 4.33 5.46 -4.46
CA LEU A 54 4.13 4.05 -4.13
C LEU A 54 2.74 3.80 -3.52
N GLY A 55 2.37 4.59 -2.51
CA GLY A 55 1.08 4.49 -1.84
C GLY A 55 -0.09 4.73 -2.80
N PHE A 56 0.01 5.77 -3.64
CA PHE A 56 -0.98 6.06 -4.67
C PHE A 56 -1.15 4.88 -5.65
N ALA A 57 -0.05 4.37 -6.21
CA ALA A 57 -0.09 3.28 -7.18
C ALA A 57 -0.66 1.98 -6.58
N ALA A 58 -0.26 1.65 -5.35
CA ALA A 58 -0.75 0.49 -4.64
C ALA A 58 -2.25 0.61 -4.29
N GLY A 59 -2.68 1.79 -3.84
CA GLY A 59 -4.08 2.05 -3.53
C GLY A 59 -4.97 2.11 -4.76
N LEU A 60 -4.48 2.66 -5.87
CA LEU A 60 -5.21 2.63 -7.14
C LEU A 60 -5.35 1.19 -7.66
N ALA A 61 -4.31 0.36 -7.52
CA ALA A 61 -4.38 -1.06 -7.86
C ALA A 61 -5.40 -1.80 -6.98
N ALA A 62 -5.47 -1.47 -5.68
CA ALA A 62 -6.45 -2.03 -4.76
C ALA A 62 -7.88 -1.55 -5.06
N ASP A 63 -8.08 -0.28 -5.43
CA ASP A 63 -9.38 0.27 -5.82
C ASP A 63 -9.94 -0.43 -7.09
N ILE A 64 -9.07 -0.89 -7.99
CA ILE A 64 -9.45 -1.61 -9.22
C ILE A 64 -9.63 -3.12 -8.96
N ALA A 65 -8.96 -3.67 -7.95
CA ALA A 65 -9.05 -5.08 -7.62
C ALA A 65 -10.43 -5.43 -7.05
N PRO A 66 -11.06 -6.55 -7.48
CA PRO A 66 -12.30 -7.00 -6.88
C PRO A 66 -12.15 -7.29 -5.38
N PRO A 67 -13.08 -6.88 -4.50
CA PRO A 67 -14.37 -6.25 -4.79
C PRO A 67 -14.25 -4.71 -4.84
N ALA A 68 -14.56 -4.14 -6.01
CA ALA A 68 -14.54 -2.69 -6.24
C ALA A 68 -15.81 -2.01 -5.70
N ASP A 69 -16.16 -2.29 -4.44
CA ASP A 69 -17.40 -1.83 -3.79
C ASP A 69 -17.34 -0.38 -3.29
N HIS A 70 -16.25 0.33 -3.62
CA HIS A 70 -15.95 1.67 -3.14
C HIS A 70 -15.55 2.59 -4.29
N THR A 71 -15.61 3.91 -4.03
CA THR A 71 -15.26 4.92 -5.02
C THR A 71 -13.79 4.78 -5.41
N ILE A 72 -13.54 4.55 -6.69
CA ILE A 72 -12.17 4.49 -7.24
C ILE A 72 -11.42 5.77 -6.86
N GLY A 73 -10.20 5.61 -6.36
CA GLY A 73 -9.34 6.69 -5.91
C GLY A 73 -9.39 6.91 -4.39
N ARG A 74 -10.31 6.27 -3.66
CA ARG A 74 -10.37 6.40 -2.19
C ARG A 74 -9.14 5.77 -1.55
N LEU A 75 -8.81 4.52 -1.87
CA LEU A 75 -7.61 3.87 -1.32
C LEU A 75 -6.35 4.50 -1.89
N ALA A 76 -6.36 4.94 -3.16
CA ALA A 76 -5.24 5.67 -3.76
C ALA A 76 -4.87 6.92 -2.95
N LEU A 77 -5.85 7.76 -2.59
CA LEU A 77 -5.60 8.97 -1.80
C LEU A 77 -5.12 8.64 -0.38
N VAL A 78 -5.80 7.70 0.29
CA VAL A 78 -5.46 7.30 1.66
C VAL A 78 -4.04 6.74 1.73
N LEU A 79 -3.70 5.79 0.85
CA LEU A 79 -2.39 5.15 0.87
C LEU A 79 -1.28 6.09 0.41
N CYS A 80 -1.55 7.03 -0.50
CA CYS A 80 -0.62 8.10 -0.86
C CYS A 80 -0.20 8.91 0.37
N LEU A 81 -1.19 9.38 1.15
CA LEU A 81 -0.94 10.17 2.36
C LEU A 81 -0.22 9.35 3.43
N VAL A 82 -0.68 8.12 3.70
CA VAL A 82 -0.05 7.23 4.68
C VAL A 82 1.43 6.99 4.35
N ALA A 83 1.72 6.62 3.10
CA ALA A 83 3.09 6.34 2.68
C ALA A 83 3.98 7.58 2.74
N TRP A 84 3.44 8.74 2.36
CA TRP A 84 4.14 10.01 2.47
C TRP A 84 4.48 10.37 3.92
N VAL A 85 3.53 10.21 4.86
CA VAL A 85 3.75 10.47 6.28
C VAL A 85 4.80 9.51 6.84
N CYS A 86 4.70 8.21 6.55
CA CYS A 86 5.69 7.22 7.01
C CYS A 86 7.11 7.55 6.51
N ALA A 87 7.24 7.95 5.25
CA ALA A 87 8.51 8.36 4.67
C ALA A 87 9.03 9.69 5.26
N ARG A 88 8.16 10.68 5.47
CA ARG A 88 8.46 11.97 6.10
C ARG A 88 8.99 11.80 7.52
N VAL A 89 8.21 11.15 8.39
CA VAL A 89 8.54 10.99 9.80
C VAL A 89 9.87 10.25 9.98
N THR A 90 10.13 9.25 9.14
CA THR A 90 11.41 8.53 9.19
C THR A 90 12.57 9.40 8.73
N ALA A 91 12.38 10.22 7.69
CA ALA A 91 13.42 11.13 7.22
C ALA A 91 13.78 12.18 8.29
N ASP A 92 12.76 12.74 8.96
CA ASP A 92 12.94 13.75 10.02
C ASP A 92 13.64 13.16 11.26
N GLY A 93 13.36 11.90 11.62
CA GLY A 93 13.99 11.23 12.76
C GLY A 93 15.42 10.73 12.52
N THR A 94 15.91 10.80 11.27
CA THR A 94 17.30 10.46 10.90
C THR A 94 18.20 11.67 10.70
N ALA A 95 17.67 12.89 10.88
CA ALA A 95 18.38 14.16 10.80
C ALA A 95 18.86 14.62 12.19
#